data_AF-A0A848VR47-F1
#
_entry.id   AF-A0A848VR47-F1
#
_cell.length_a   1.000
_cell.length_b   1.000
_cell.length_c   1.000
_cell.angle_alpha   90.00
_cell.angle_beta   90.00
_cell.angle_gamma   90.00
#
_symmetry.space_group_name_H-M   'P 1'
#
loop_
_entity.id
_entity.type
_entity.pdbx_description
1 polymer ?
#
loop_
_entity_poly.entity_id
_entity_poly.type
_entity_poly.pdbx_seq_one_letter_code
_entity_poly.pdbx_strand_id
1 'polypeptide(L)'
;MLALTTQKKSTYPEPSLEEMIGLAADFGMVSKLRRDGTRLHMEVLNEPMDMTLAQAAVMLKGLLLGYFYNQKRDDLSLAQWEW
;
A
#
# COMPACT_ATOMS: atom_id res chain seq x y z
N MET A 1 19.27 35.68 5.44
CA MET A 1 19.38 34.27 5.88
C MET A 1 18.01 33.65 5.73
N LEU A 2 17.82 32.78 4.73
CA LEU A 2 16.59 32.01 4.60
C LEU A 2 16.69 30.84 5.58
N ALA A 3 15.82 30.85 6.60
CA ALA A 3 15.69 29.74 7.52
C ALA A 3 15.19 28.52 6.74
N LEU A 4 16.06 27.55 6.51
CA LEU A 4 15.68 26.20 6.12
C LEU A 4 14.88 25.61 7.27
N THR A 5 13.55 25.77 7.24
CA THR A 5 12.64 24.97 8.05
C THR A 5 12.86 23.53 7.64
N THR A 6 13.65 22.82 8.44
CA THR A 6 13.82 21.38 8.38
C THR A 6 12.43 20.79 8.58
N GLN A 7 11.76 20.43 7.48
CA GLN A 7 10.59 19.57 7.54
C GLN A 7 11.05 18.33 8.30
N LYS A 8 10.54 18.16 9.51
CA LYS A 8 10.71 16.96 10.30
C LYS A 8 10.18 15.84 9.40
N LYS A 9 11.07 15.02 8.80
CA LYS A 9 10.68 13.81 8.06
C LYS A 9 9.77 13.05 9.02
N SER A 10 8.47 13.10 8.78
CA SER A 10 7.51 12.29 9.52
C SER A 10 7.76 10.88 8.99
N THR A 11 8.65 10.15 9.65
CA THR A 11 8.90 8.74 9.33
C THR A 11 7.67 7.96 9.78
N TYR A 12 6.68 7.89 8.88
CA TYR A 12 5.67 6.86 8.98
C TYR A 12 6.39 5.52 8.77
N PRO A 13 6.22 4.56 9.70
CA PRO A 13 6.75 3.23 9.47
C PRO A 13 6.17 2.66 8.18
N GLU A 14 6.99 1.93 7.41
CA GLU A 14 6.49 1.21 6.25
C GLU A 14 5.43 0.21 6.72
N PRO A 15 4.22 0.21 6.14
CA PRO A 15 3.18 -0.71 6.57
C PRO A 15 3.59 -2.14 6.21
N SER A 16 3.30 -3.04 7.14
CA SER A 16 3.38 -4.47 6.91
C SER A 16 2.45 -4.91 5.78
N LEU A 17 2.71 -6.09 5.20
CA LEU A 17 1.82 -6.67 4.20
C LEU A 17 0.38 -6.80 4.71
N GLU A 18 0.20 -7.15 5.98
CA GLU A 18 -1.13 -7.29 6.58
C GLU A 18 -1.86 -5.94 6.69
N GLU A 19 -1.16 -4.88 7.07
CA GLU A 19 -1.71 -3.52 7.09
C GLU A 19 -2.07 -3.04 5.68
N MET A 20 -1.22 -3.32 4.68
CA MET A 20 -1.53 -2.98 3.28
C MET A 20 -2.75 -3.75 2.75
N ILE A 21 -2.89 -5.03 3.10
CA ILE A 21 -4.07 -5.82 2.75
C ILE A 21 -5.33 -5.24 3.41
N GLY A 22 -5.25 -4.88 4.70
CA GLY A 22 -6.33 -4.25 5.43
C GLY A 22 -6.79 -2.95 4.79
N LEU A 23 -5.85 -2.05 4.51
CA LEU A 23 -6.12 -0.78 3.81
C LEU A 23 -6.75 -1.01 2.43
N ALA A 24 -6.19 -1.94 1.65
CA ALA A 24 -6.72 -2.23 0.32
C ALA A 24 -8.13 -2.84 0.38
N ALA A 25 -8.45 -3.62 1.43
CA ALA A 25 -9.80 -4.13 1.67
C ALA A 25 -10.77 -3.01 2.11
N ASP A 26 -10.33 -2.11 2.99
CA ASP A 26 -11.12 -0.96 3.46
C ASP A 26 -11.49 -0.02 2.30
N PHE A 27 -10.60 0.13 1.33
CA PHE A 27 -10.88 0.89 0.10
C PHE A 27 -11.62 0.10 -0.98
N GLY A 28 -12.05 -1.14 -0.69
CA GLY A 28 -12.79 -1.99 -1.61
C GLY A 28 -11.98 -2.49 -2.81
N MET A 29 -10.65 -2.42 -2.74
CA MET A 29 -9.76 -2.87 -3.81
C MET A 29 -9.47 -4.36 -3.72
N VAL A 30 -9.40 -4.91 -2.51
CA VAL A 30 -9.17 -6.33 -2.26
C VAL A 30 -10.40 -6.93 -1.63
N SER A 31 -10.86 -8.03 -2.21
CA SER A 31 -11.87 -8.91 -1.65
C SER A 31 -11.33 -10.34 -1.61
N LYS A 32 -11.96 -11.20 -0.79
CA LYS A 32 -11.66 -12.64 -0.67
C LYS A 32 -10.17 -12.98 -0.55
N LEU A 33 -9.64 -12.89 0.66
CA LEU A 33 -8.26 -13.25 0.97
C LEU A 33 -8.13 -14.71 1.45
N ARG A 34 -7.20 -15.47 0.87
CA ARG A 34 -6.77 -16.77 1.39
C ARG A 34 -5.25 -16.88 1.29
N ARG A 35 -4.59 -17.22 2.40
CA ARG A 35 -3.15 -17.49 2.44
C ARG A 35 -2.91 -19.00 2.41
N ASP A 36 -1.98 -19.44 1.57
CA ASP A 36 -1.50 -20.82 1.51
C ASP A 36 0.04 -20.81 1.58
N GLY A 37 0.57 -20.97 2.81
CA GLY A 37 2.00 -20.89 3.08
C GLY A 37 2.61 -19.54 2.67
N THR A 38 3.41 -19.56 1.60
CA THR A 38 4.12 -18.41 1.02
C THR A 38 3.35 -17.74 -0.12
N ARG A 39 2.14 -18.22 -0.43
CA ARG A 39 1.27 -17.69 -1.48
C ARG A 39 0.06 -17.00 -0.88
N LEU A 40 -0.40 -15.98 -1.57
CA LEU A 40 -1.59 -15.22 -1.28
C LEU A 40 -2.53 -15.33 -2.48
N HIS A 41 -3.74 -15.81 -2.23
CA HIS A 41 -4.85 -15.75 -3.16
C HIS A 41 -5.76 -14.61 -2.73
N MET A 42 -5.98 -13.65 -3.61
CA MET A 42 -6.84 -12.50 -3.35
C MET A 42 -7.58 -12.10 -4.62
N GLU A 43 -8.76 -11.53 -4.47
CA GLU A 43 -9.50 -10.93 -5.57
C GLU A 43 -9.25 -9.42 -5.55
N VAL A 44 -8.46 -8.91 -6.49
CA VAL A 44 -8.08 -7.50 -6.59
C VAL A 44 -8.93 -6.87 -7.68
N LEU A 45 -9.75 -5.88 -7.34
CA LEU A 45 -10.65 -5.20 -8.28
C LEU A 45 -11.53 -6.18 -9.09
N ASN A 46 -12.00 -7.25 -8.44
CA ASN A 46 -12.78 -8.37 -9.02
C ASN A 46 -11.97 -9.33 -9.93
N GLU A 47 -10.64 -9.21 -9.95
CA GLU A 47 -9.76 -10.14 -10.65
C GLU A 47 -9.07 -11.10 -9.66
N PRO A 48 -9.24 -12.42 -9.81
CA PRO A 48 -8.56 -13.37 -8.94
C PRO A 48 -7.06 -13.37 -9.25
N MET A 49 -6.27 -13.19 -8.21
CA MET A 49 -4.81 -13.17 -8.27
C MET A 49 -4.22 -14.21 -7.33
N ASP A 50 -3.18 -14.89 -7.80
CA ASP A 50 -2.37 -15.82 -7.01
C ASP A 50 -0.90 -15.43 -7.14
N MET A 51 -0.31 -15.01 -6.03
CA MET A 51 1.05 -14.51 -6.02
C MET A 51 1.77 -14.79 -4.72
N THR A 52 3.09 -14.66 -4.74
CA THR A 52 3.92 -14.76 -3.53
C THR A 52 3.68 -13.55 -2.61
N LEU A 53 4.03 -13.67 -1.32
CA LEU A 53 3.96 -12.55 -0.37
C LEU A 53 4.75 -11.32 -0.83
N ALA A 54 5.90 -11.52 -1.47
CA ALA A 54 6.72 -10.43 -2.00
C ALA A 54 6.04 -9.69 -3.15
N GLN A 55 5.43 -10.43 -4.09
CA GLN A 55 4.66 -9.84 -5.19
C GLN A 55 3.42 -9.11 -4.66
N ALA A 56 2.73 -9.69 -3.68
CA ALA A 56 1.59 -9.05 -3.01
C ALA A 56 1.98 -7.70 -2.39
N ALA A 57 3.11 -7.63 -1.70
CA ALA A 57 3.59 -6.39 -1.10
C ALA A 57 3.85 -5.30 -2.16
N VAL A 58 4.54 -5.63 -3.24
CA VAL A 58 4.83 -4.67 -4.33
C VAL A 58 3.55 -4.20 -5.02
N MET A 59 2.64 -5.13 -5.32
CA MET A 59 1.38 -4.79 -5.99
C MET A 59 0.49 -3.92 -5.11
N LEU A 60 0.28 -4.29 -3.84
CA LEU A 60 -0.57 -3.54 -2.91
C LEU A 60 0.00 -2.14 -2.64
N LYS A 61 1.32 -2.02 -2.51
CA LYS A 61 2.02 -0.73 -2.45
C LYS A 61 1.68 0.13 -3.67
N GLY A 62 1.86 -0.40 -4.88
CA GLY A 62 1.53 0.32 -6.12
C GLY A 62 0.05 0.72 -6.22
N LEU A 63 -0.85 -0.18 -5.82
CA LEU A 63 -2.30 0.02 -5.86
C LEU A 63 -2.74 1.14 -4.90
N LEU A 64 -2.27 1.08 -3.66
CA LEU A 64 -2.53 2.09 -2.63
C LEU A 64 -1.99 3.44 -3.08
N LEU A 65 -0.73 3.52 -3.53
CA LEU A 65 -0.13 4.74 -4.06
C LEU A 65 -0.96 5.34 -5.21
N GLY A 66 -1.35 4.50 -6.19
CA GLY A 66 -2.17 4.93 -7.31
C GLY A 66 -3.53 5.47 -6.89
N TYR A 67 -4.17 4.83 -5.90
CA TYR A 67 -5.43 5.29 -5.34
C TYR A 67 -5.31 6.64 -4.63
N PHE A 68 -4.32 6.78 -3.75
CA PHE A 68 -4.09 8.04 -3.03
C PHE A 68 -3.74 9.19 -3.98
N TYR A 69 -2.92 8.91 -5.00
CA TYR A 69 -2.62 9.86 -6.06
C TYR A 69 -3.89 10.31 -6.80
N ASN A 70 -4.76 9.37 -7.19
CA ASN A 70 -5.98 9.66 -7.94
C ASN A 70 -7.04 10.40 -7.09
N GLN A 71 -7.11 10.12 -5.79
CA GLN A 71 -8.06 10.74 -4.87
C GLN A 71 -7.73 12.20 -4.50
N LYS A 72 -6.60 12.76 -4.96
CA LYS A 72 -6.09 14.10 -4.56
C LYS A 72 -6.12 14.33 -3.05
N ARG A 73 -6.03 13.27 -2.25
CA ARG A 73 -5.83 13.39 -0.82
C ARG A 73 -4.36 13.76 -0.64
N ASP A 74 -4.10 14.96 -0.14
CA ASP A 74 -2.76 15.48 0.19
C ASP A 74 -1.98 14.61 1.21
N ASP A 75 -2.52 13.46 1.63
CA ASP A 75 -1.84 12.40 2.39
C ASP A 75 -0.87 11.60 1.50
N LEU A 76 0.01 12.30 0.79
CA LEU A 76 1.22 11.76 0.14
C LEU A 76 2.26 11.23 1.15
N SER A 77 1.90 11.12 2.44
CA SER A 77 2.73 10.48 3.48
C SER A 77 3.06 9.02 3.17
N LEU A 78 2.28 8.39 2.29
CA LEU A 78 2.52 7.02 1.80
C LEU A 78 3.45 6.98 0.57
N ALA A 79 3.59 8.10 -0.17
CA ALA A 79 4.47 8.19 -1.34
C ALA A 79 5.97 8.36 -0.99
N GLN A 80 6.30 8.47 0.30
CA GLN A 80 7.68 8.59 0.80
C GLN A 80 8.29 7.26 1.26
N TRP A 81 7.75 6.11 0.85
CA TRP A 81 8.38 4.82 1.16
C TRP A 81 9.68 4.70 0.34
N GLU A 82 10.83 4.75 1.02
CA GLU A 82 12.16 4.70 0.39
C GLU A 82 12.35 3.37 -0.38
N TRP A 83 13.09 3.45 -1.49
CA TRP A 83 13.27 2.40 -2.50
C TRP A 83 14.45 1.48 -2.18
#